data_AF-A0AAE0UQA2-F1
#
_entry.id   AF-A0AAE0UQA2-F1
#
_cell.length_a   1.000
_cell.length_b   1.000
_cell.length_c   1.000
_cell.angle_alpha   90.00
_cell.angle_beta   90.00
_cell.angle_gamma   90.00
#
_symmetry.space_group_name_H-M   'P 1'
#
loop_
_entity.id
_entity.type
_entity.pdbx_description
1 polymer ?
#
loop_
_entity_poly.entity_id
_entity_poly.type
_entity_poly.pdbx_seq_one_letter_code
_entity_poly.pdbx_strand_id
1 'polypeptide(L)' 'MASGVGLGPLVPVKGPLNASAYQDILDNFVLPTLWEQFGDDPFLFQHDQCTKQETKAELEELMTDIKKLANKVRSKLKTY' A
#
# COMPACT_ATOMS: atom_id res chain seq x y z
N MET A 1 -5.16 24.46 -15.40
CA MET A 1 -5.15 23.25 -16.25
C MET A 1 -3.92 22.44 -15.86
N ALA A 2 -4.05 21.15 -15.57
CA ALA A 2 -2.87 20.29 -15.41
C ALA A 2 -2.26 20.07 -16.81
N SER A 3 -1.02 20.49 -17.02
CA SER A 3 -0.26 20.23 -18.25
C SER A 3 0.61 19.00 -18.02
N GLY A 4 0.55 18.03 -18.93
CA GLY A 4 1.36 16.81 -18.88
C GLY A 4 2.41 16.82 -19.99
N VAL A 5 3.63 16.41 -19.68
CA VAL A 5 4.80 16.46 -20.58
C VAL A 5 4.99 15.19 -21.43
N GLY A 6 4.03 14.26 -21.38
CA GLY A 6 4.03 13.03 -22.17
C GLY A 6 3.84 11.78 -21.32
N LEU A 7 4.22 10.63 -21.86
CA LEU A 7 4.20 9.35 -21.15
C LEU A 7 5.44 9.22 -20.26
N GLY A 8 5.25 8.86 -19.00
CA GLY A 8 6.33 8.50 -18.08
C GLY A 8 6.87 7.07 -18.30
N PRO A 9 7.78 6.59 -17.44
CA PRO A 9 8.37 5.27 -17.57
C PRO A 9 7.33 4.15 -17.42
N LEU A 10 7.42 3.15 -18.30
CA LEU A 10 6.66 1.89 -18.19
C LEU A 10 7.60 0.78 -17.73
N VAL A 11 7.49 0.39 -16.46
CA VAL A 11 8.32 -0.66 -15.87
C VAL A 11 7.51 -1.96 -15.77
N PRO A 12 7.88 -3.02 -16.49
CA PRO A 12 7.20 -4.30 -16.38
C PRO A 12 7.49 -4.93 -15.01
N VAL A 13 6.43 -5.32 -14.30
CA VAL A 13 6.52 -5.98 -12.99
C VAL A 13 6.08 -7.43 -13.13
N LYS A 14 6.87 -8.36 -12.58
CA LYS A 14 6.54 -9.78 -12.57
C LYS A 14 5.84 -10.15 -11.26
N GLY A 15 4.55 -10.50 -11.36
CA GLY A 15 3.74 -10.89 -10.20
C GLY A 15 3.25 -9.70 -9.37
N PRO A 16 2.71 -9.94 -8.16
CA PRO A 16 2.19 -8.87 -7.31
C PRO A 16 3.28 -7.88 -6.91
N LEU A 17 3.02 -6.59 -7.10
CA LEU A 17 3.90 -5.53 -6.65
C LEU A 17 3.86 -5.43 -5.12
N ASN A 18 5.03 -5.41 -4.48
CA ASN A 18 5.17 -5.21 -3.04
C ASN A 18 5.79 -3.82 -2.76
N ALA A 19 5.83 -3.42 -1.49
CA ALA A 19 6.32 -2.10 -1.10
C ALA A 19 7.79 -1.85 -1.50
N SER A 20 8.67 -2.85 -1.35
CA SER A 20 10.08 -2.71 -1.73
C SER A 20 10.24 -2.52 -3.23
N ALA A 21 9.56 -3.35 -4.03
CA ALA A 21 9.61 -3.23 -5.48
C ALA A 21 8.97 -1.91 -5.98
N TYR A 22 7.94 -1.41 -5.29
CA TYR A 22 7.37 -0.09 -5.59
C TYR A 22 8.38 1.04 -5.30
N GLN A 23 9.07 0.97 -4.16
CA GLN A 23 10.13 1.93 -3.80
C GLN A 23 11.27 1.91 -4.84
N ASP A 24 11.72 0.72 -5.24
CA ASP A 24 12.75 0.58 -6.27
C ASP A 24 12.32 1.21 -7.60
N ILE A 25 11.05 1.08 -7.98
CA ILE A 25 10.50 1.72 -9.19
C ILE A 25 10.51 3.25 -9.04
N LEU A 26 10.12 3.76 -7.87
CA LEU A 26 10.13 5.20 -7.62
C LEU A 26 11.53 5.79 -7.74
N ASP A 27 12.50 5.21 -7.03
CA ASP A 27 13.85 5.77 -6.93
C ASP A 27 14.63 5.67 -8.23
N ASN A 28 14.47 4.58 -8.98
CA ASN A 28 15.29 4.32 -10.17
C ASN A 28 14.65 4.78 -11.47
N PHE A 29 13.33 4.99 -11.52
CA PHE A 29 12.63 5.32 -12.77
C PHE A 29 11.79 6.58 -12.65
N VAL A 30 10.91 6.68 -11.65
CA VAL A 30 9.95 7.79 -11.58
C VAL A 30 10.62 9.10 -11.18
N LEU A 31 11.39 9.13 -10.10
CA LEU A 31 12.05 10.35 -9.62
C LEU A 31 13.04 10.93 -10.64
N PRO A 32 13.89 10.13 -11.30
CA PRO A 32 14.76 10.65 -12.36
C PRO A 32 13.98 11.27 -13.53
N THR A 33 12.90 10.63 -13.99
CA THR A 33 12.07 11.20 -15.07
C THR A 33 11.39 12.50 -14.65
N LEU A 34 10.90 12.58 -13.41
CA LEU A 34 10.31 13.82 -12.88
C LEU A 34 11.33 14.95 -12.82
N TRP A 35 12.56 14.64 -12.38
CA TRP A 35 13.66 15.60 -12.39
C TRP A 35 14.02 16.08 -13.79
N GLU A 36 14.08 15.18 -14.78
CA GLU A 36 14.35 15.57 -16.16
C GLU A 36 13.22 16.42 -16.77
N GLN A 37 11.97 16.18 -16.38
CA GLN A 37 10.80 16.85 -16.94
C GLN A 37 10.47 18.19 -16.28
N PHE A 38 10.60 18.26 -14.96
CA PHE A 38 10.18 19.41 -14.15
C PHE A 38 11.35 20.09 -13.43
N GLY A 39 12.50 19.43 -13.29
CA GLY A 39 13.64 19.96 -12.55
C GLY A 39 13.26 20.30 -11.10
N ASP A 40 13.57 21.52 -10.71
CA ASP A 40 13.23 22.07 -9.39
C ASP A 40 11.79 22.62 -9.31
N ASP A 41 11.03 22.60 -10.41
CA ASP A 41 9.67 23.13 -10.39
C ASP A 41 8.74 22.25 -9.54
N PRO A 42 7.84 22.85 -8.73
CA PRO A 42 6.91 22.09 -7.91
C PRO A 42 5.92 21.33 -8.78
N PHE A 43 5.71 20.05 -8.46
CA PHE A 43 4.75 19.19 -9.13
C PHE A 43 3.81 18.50 -8.13
N LEU A 44 2.67 18.05 -8.63
CA LEU A 44 1.75 17.20 -7.88
C LEU A 44 1.92 15.76 -8.32
N PHE A 45 2.23 14.88 -7.37
CA PHE A 45 2.32 13.44 -7.60
C PHE A 45 1.04 12.75 -7.13
N GLN A 46 0.37 12.04 -8.03
CA GLN A 46 -0.84 11.28 -7.70
C GLN A 46 -0.61 9.78 -7.93
N HIS A 47 -0.92 8.98 -6.92
CA HIS A 47 -0.94 7.52 -6.99
C HIS A 47 -2.18 6.97 -6.26
N ASP A 48 -2.61 5.76 -6.62
CA ASP A 48 -3.69 5.08 -5.92
C ASP A 48 -3.25 4.58 -4.54
N GLN A 49 -4.13 4.68 -3.55
CA GLN A 49 -3.95 4.11 -2.22
C GLN A 49 -4.35 2.63 -2.26
N CYS A 50 -3.55 1.83 -2.97
CA CYS A 50 -3.74 0.39 -3.03
C CYS A 50 -3.28 -0.26 -1.72
N THR A 51 -4.00 -0.02 -0.63
CA THR A 51 -3.94 -0.88 0.54
C THR A 51 -4.67 -2.16 0.16
N LYS A 52 -3.98 -3.31 0.15
CA LYS A 52 -4.66 -4.60 0.03
C LYS A 52 -5.67 -4.69 1.17
N GLN A 53 -6.94 -4.45 0.89
CA GLN A 53 -8.01 -4.50 1.90
C GLN A 53 -8.10 -5.88 2.54
N GLU A 54 -7.59 -6.91 1.85
CA GLU A 54 -7.40 -8.27 2.36
C GLU A 54 -6.63 -8.28 3.68
N THR A 55 -5.50 -7.56 3.79
CA THR A 55 -4.67 -7.63 5.00
C THR A 55 -5.33 -6.97 6.21
N LYS A 56 -6.14 -5.93 5.97
CA LYS A 56 -6.93 -5.28 7.02
C LYS A 56 -8.12 -6.16 7.44
N ALA A 57 -8.82 -6.74 6.48
CA ALA A 57 -9.95 -7.62 6.73
C ALA A 57 -9.53 -8.89 7.47
N GLU A 58 -8.43 -9.53 7.06
CA GLU A 58 -7.84 -10.70 7.73
C GLU A 58 -7.40 -10.37 9.16
N LEU A 59 -6.77 -9.20 9.36
CA LEU A 59 -6.38 -8.75 10.69
C LEU A 59 -7.60 -8.50 11.58
N GLU A 60 -8.64 -7.88 11.04
CA GLU A 60 -9.88 -7.60 11.76
C GLU A 60 -10.61 -8.90 12.12
N GLU A 61 -10.72 -9.85 11.18
CA GLU A 61 -11.28 -11.19 11.40
C GLU A 61 -10.53 -11.92 12.52
N LEU A 62 -9.20 -11.99 12.44
CA LEU A 62 -8.34 -12.60 13.46
C LEU A 62 -8.54 -11.95 14.84
N MET A 63 -8.63 -10.62 14.91
CA MET A 63 -8.91 -9.90 16.15
C MET A 63 -10.27 -10.27 16.73
N THR A 64 -11.30 -10.45 15.88
CA THR A 64 -12.63 -10.92 16.32
C THR A 64 -12.56 -12.33 16.90
N ASP A 65 -11.81 -13.23 16.27
CA ASP A 65 -11.69 -14.62 16.71
C ASP A 65 -10.91 -14.75 18.02
N ILE A 66 -9.86 -13.95 18.21
CA ILE A 66 -9.16 -13.83 19.50
C ILE A 66 -10.12 -13.37 20.60
N LYS A 67 -10.95 -12.34 20.33
CA LYS A 67 -11.94 -11.84 21.30
C LYS A 67 -12.99 -12.90 21.65
N LYS A 68 -13.50 -13.65 20.67
CA LYS A 68 -14.46 -14.75 20.89
C LYS A 68 -13.84 -15.83 21.78
N LEU A 69 -12.60 -16.25 21.48
CA LEU A 69 -11.89 -17.25 22.25
C LEU A 69 -11.68 -16.81 23.70
N ALA A 70 -11.21 -15.57 23.91
CA ALA A 70 -11.02 -15.00 25.24
C ALA A 70 -12.31 -14.97 26.06
N ASN A 71 -13.42 -14.57 25.45
CA ASN A 71 -14.72 -14.56 26.12
C ASN A 71 -15.22 -15.98 26.46
N LYS A 72 -14.97 -16.96 25.60
CA LYS A 72 -15.30 -18.37 25.83
C LYS A 72 -14.49 -18.97 26.99
N VAL A 73 -13.20 -18.67 27.07
CA VAL A 73 -12.34 -19.08 28.18
C VAL A 73 -12.83 -18.43 29.48
N ARG A 74 -13.11 -17.12 29.45
CA ARG A 74 -13.62 -16.38 30.61
C ARG A 74 -14.98 -16.92 31.09
N SER A 75 -15.90 -17.24 30.19
CA SER A 75 -17.20 -17.76 30.61
C SER A 75 -17.04 -19.12 31.30
N LYS A 76 -16.22 -20.02 30.75
CA LYS A 76 -15.92 -21.31 31.36
C LYS A 76 -15.32 -21.20 32.76
N LEU A 77 -14.49 -20.19 33.00
CA LEU A 77 -13.89 -19.94 34.32
C LEU A 77 -14.88 -19.32 35.33
N LYS A 78 -15.93 -18.64 34.86
CA LYS A 78 -16.97 -18.06 35.72
C LYS A 78 -18.06 -19.06 36.13
N THR A 79 -18.11 -20.22 35.47
CA THR A 79 -19.09 -21.28 35.76
C THR A 79 -18.61 -22.28 36.81
N TYR A 80 -17.42 -22.09 37.38
CA TYR A 80 -16.89 -22.78 38.56
C TYR A 80 -16.81 -21.80 39.74
#